data_AF-A0AAD2Z6R5-F1
#
_entry.id   AF-A0AAD2Z6R5-F1
#
_cell.length_a   1.000
_cell.length_b   1.000
_cell.length_c   1.000
_cell.angle_alpha   90.00
_cell.angle_beta   90.00
_cell.angle_gamma   90.00
#
_symmetry.space_group_name_H-M   'P 1'
#
loop_
_entity.id
_entity.type
_entity.pdbx_description
1 polymer ?
#
loop_
_entity_poly.entity_id
_entity_poly.type
_entity_poly.pdbx_seq_one_letter_code
_entity_poly.pdbx_strand_id
1 'polypeptide(L)'
;MLADGTRETFPNGNMADAHAEIGALQQAHEAGVSKGADINMVVSGKDVCGYCRGEFTSAANAAEVNSLTIHAVDKYGDPVKYTWETGMKFIKVAK
;
A
#
# COMPACT_ATOMS: atom_id res chain seq x y z
N MET A 1 -22.24 5.67 12.50
CA MET A 1 -21.74 6.30 13.74
C MET A 1 -21.73 5.22 14.80
N LEU A 2 -20.56 4.85 15.32
CA LEU A 2 -20.48 4.00 16.51
C LEU A 2 -20.76 4.84 17.77
N ALA A 3 -21.15 4.17 18.85
CA ALA A 3 -21.79 4.77 20.02
C ALA A 3 -20.90 5.70 20.87
N ASP A 4 -19.61 5.82 20.57
CA ASP A 4 -18.62 6.62 21.28
C ASP A 4 -18.24 7.93 20.57
N GLY A 5 -18.89 8.25 19.44
CA GLY A 5 -18.65 9.51 18.72
C GLY A 5 -17.31 9.57 17.99
N THR A 6 -16.52 8.48 17.99
CA THR A 6 -15.42 8.34 17.05
C THR A 6 -15.99 7.95 15.69
N ARG A 7 -15.63 8.69 14.64
CA ARG A 7 -15.79 8.20 13.27
C ARG A 7 -14.94 6.94 13.21
N GLU A 8 -15.45 5.81 12.72
CA GLU A 8 -14.57 4.71 12.33
C GLU A 8 -13.51 5.32 11.42
N THR A 9 -12.29 5.49 11.93
CA THR A 9 -11.15 5.93 11.14
C THR A 9 -10.80 4.74 10.27
N PHE A 10 -11.46 4.65 9.13
CA PHE A 10 -11.06 3.72 8.08
C PHE A 10 -9.61 4.06 7.72
N PRO A 11 -8.67 3.10 7.81
CA PRO A 11 -7.30 3.32 7.38
C PRO A 11 -7.29 3.93 5.98
N ASN A 12 -6.42 4.91 5.74
CA ASN A 12 -6.23 5.59 4.45
C ASN A 12 -7.41 6.44 3.94
N GLY A 13 -8.41 6.77 4.77
CA GLY A 13 -9.50 7.68 4.37
C GLY A 13 -9.03 9.11 4.04
N ASN A 14 -7.84 9.49 4.53
CA ASN A 14 -7.08 10.69 4.18
C ASN A 14 -5.60 10.47 4.55
N MET A 15 -4.72 11.40 4.20
CA MET A 15 -3.28 11.26 4.48
C MET A 15 -2.91 11.33 5.97
N ALA A 16 -3.74 11.92 6.83
CA ALA A 16 -3.52 11.91 8.28
C ALA A 16 -3.77 10.53 8.91
N ASP A 17 -4.61 9.71 8.27
CA ASP A 17 -4.95 8.33 8.67
C ASP A 17 -4.28 7.28 7.76
N ALA A 18 -3.39 7.69 6.84
CA ALA A 18 -2.75 6.81 5.90
C ALA A 18 -1.69 5.94 6.59
N HIS A 19 -1.74 4.65 6.32
CA HIS A 19 -0.67 3.75 6.70
C HIS A 19 0.60 4.03 5.88
N ALA A 20 1.73 3.64 6.43
CA ALA A 20 3.06 3.96 5.91
C ALA A 20 3.25 3.54 4.45
N GLU A 21 2.66 2.43 4.01
CA GLU A 21 2.79 1.93 2.64
C GLU A 21 2.11 2.86 1.64
N ILE A 22 0.92 3.37 1.96
CA ILE A 22 0.19 4.34 1.12
C ILE A 22 0.87 5.71 1.18
N GLY A 23 1.32 6.11 2.38
CA GLY A 23 2.12 7.31 2.59
C GLY A 23 3.38 7.36 1.71
N ALA A 24 4.10 6.25 1.61
CA ALA A 24 5.32 6.17 0.81
C ALA A 24 5.07 6.30 -0.71
N LEU A 25 3.98 5.71 -1.23
CA LEU A 25 3.59 5.90 -2.64
C LEU A 25 3.21 7.35 -2.93
N GLN A 26 2.44 7.98 -2.03
CA GLN A 26 2.08 9.38 -2.15
C GLN A 26 3.31 10.30 -2.14
N GLN A 27 4.25 10.07 -1.23
CA GLN A 27 5.50 10.82 -1.16
C GLN A 27 6.34 10.68 -2.43
N ALA A 28 6.41 9.47 -3.01
CA ALA A 28 7.11 9.25 -4.28
C ALA A 28 6.47 10.04 -5.44
N HIS A 29 5.14 10.14 -5.45
CA HIS A 29 4.41 10.97 -6.41
C HIS A 29 4.64 12.45 -6.21
N GLU A 30 4.57 12.94 -4.96
CA GLU A 30 4.83 14.34 -4.61
C GLU A 30 6.28 14.77 -4.92
N ALA A 31 7.23 13.85 -4.78
CA ALA A 31 8.62 14.05 -5.19
C ALA A 31 8.82 14.02 -6.72
N GLY A 32 7.81 13.66 -7.50
CA GLY A 32 7.85 13.60 -8.95
C GLY A 32 8.63 12.40 -9.52
N VAL A 33 8.88 11.36 -8.72
CA VAL A 33 9.74 10.22 -9.10
C VAL A 33 8.96 8.94 -9.39
N SER A 34 7.65 8.91 -9.12
CA SER A 34 6.84 7.69 -9.27
C SER A 34 6.37 7.42 -10.70
N LYS A 35 6.19 8.46 -11.52
CA LYS A 35 5.55 8.34 -12.83
C LYS A 35 6.33 7.42 -13.78
N GLY A 36 5.70 6.34 -14.19
CA GLY A 36 6.29 5.31 -15.06
C GLY A 36 7.41 4.49 -14.39
N ALA A 37 7.63 4.66 -13.08
CA ALA A 37 8.68 3.95 -12.37
C ALA A 37 8.21 2.58 -11.87
N ASP A 38 9.16 1.67 -11.71
CA ASP A 38 8.97 0.42 -10.98
C ASP A 38 9.33 0.64 -9.51
N ILE A 39 8.34 0.57 -8.62
CA ILE A 39 8.55 0.75 -7.18
C ILE A 39 8.79 -0.60 -6.51
N ASN A 40 9.88 -0.67 -5.76
CA ASN A 40 10.21 -1.78 -4.88
C ASN A 40 10.28 -1.27 -3.43
N MET A 41 9.41 -1.78 -2.57
CA MET A 41 9.26 -1.36 -1.17
C MET A 41 9.52 -2.53 -0.23
N VAL A 42 10.15 -2.25 0.91
CA VAL A 42 10.32 -3.20 2.01
C VAL A 42 9.49 -2.72 3.21
N VAL A 43 8.60 -3.57 3.69
CA VAL A 43 7.80 -3.36 4.89
C VAL A 43 8.35 -4.25 6.00
N SER A 44 8.89 -3.62 7.02
CA SER A 44 9.50 -4.31 8.18
C SER A 44 8.62 -4.19 9.43
N GLY A 45 8.70 -5.19 10.32
CA GLY A 45 8.08 -5.18 11.65
C GLY A 45 6.69 -5.82 11.71
N LYS A 46 5.87 -5.68 10.65
CA LYS A 46 4.58 -6.38 10.52
C LYS A 46 4.19 -6.53 9.06
N ASP A 47 3.43 -7.58 8.76
CA ASP A 47 2.77 -7.76 7.46
C ASP A 47 1.90 -6.56 7.08
N VAL A 48 1.68 -6.38 5.78
CA VAL A 48 0.74 -5.39 5.24
C VAL A 48 -0.65 -5.65 5.80
N CYS A 49 -1.33 -4.61 6.29
CA CYS A 49 -2.69 -4.75 6.79
C CYS A 49 -3.70 -5.13 5.68
N GLY A 50 -4.78 -5.83 6.04
CA GLY A 50 -5.79 -6.27 5.06
C GLY A 50 -6.44 -5.13 4.27
N TYR A 51 -6.59 -3.95 4.87
CA TYR A 51 -7.13 -2.77 4.20
C TYR A 51 -6.18 -2.24 3.12
N CYS A 52 -4.89 -2.05 3.42
CA CYS A 52 -3.90 -1.57 2.46
C CYS A 52 -3.75 -2.50 1.25
N ARG A 53 -3.89 -3.82 1.44
CA ARG A 53 -3.88 -4.79 0.33
C ARG A 53 -4.95 -4.50 -0.73
N GLY A 54 -6.12 -4.04 -0.30
CA GLY A 54 -7.22 -3.68 -1.21
C GLY A 54 -6.98 -2.36 -1.94
N GLU A 55 -6.19 -1.46 -1.35
CA GLU A 55 -6.00 -0.11 -1.86
C GLU A 55 -4.70 0.10 -2.64
N PHE A 56 -3.76 -0.85 -2.59
CA PHE A 56 -2.52 -0.75 -3.37
C PHE A 56 -2.74 -0.57 -4.86
N THR A 57 -3.73 -1.23 -5.44
CA THR A 57 -4.08 -1.00 -6.85
C THR A 57 -4.43 0.47 -7.09
N SER A 58 -5.31 1.05 -6.27
CA SER A 58 -5.75 2.44 -6.43
C SER A 58 -4.62 3.42 -6.16
N ALA A 59 -3.82 3.20 -5.12
CA ALA A 59 -2.69 4.04 -4.77
C ALA A 59 -1.56 3.98 -5.80
N ALA A 60 -1.25 2.79 -6.34
CA ALA A 60 -0.27 2.64 -7.41
C ALA A 60 -0.71 3.35 -8.70
N ASN A 61 -2.00 3.22 -9.07
CA ASN A 61 -2.56 3.96 -10.20
C ASN A 61 -2.51 5.48 -9.98
N ALA A 62 -2.89 5.96 -8.79
CA ALA A 62 -2.86 7.38 -8.45
C ALA A 62 -1.42 7.94 -8.46
N ALA A 63 -0.45 7.15 -8.02
CA ALA A 63 0.97 7.49 -8.10
C ALA A 63 1.56 7.33 -9.52
N GLU A 64 0.79 6.89 -10.50
CA GLU A 64 1.20 6.69 -11.90
C GLU A 64 2.41 5.75 -12.07
N VAL A 65 2.59 4.76 -11.19
CA VAL A 65 3.72 3.81 -11.29
C VAL A 65 3.47 2.74 -12.35
N ASN A 66 4.55 2.21 -12.94
CA ASN A 66 4.49 1.08 -13.88
C ASN A 66 4.30 -0.26 -13.15
N SER A 67 4.97 -0.44 -12.01
CA SER A 67 4.82 -1.61 -11.16
C SER A 67 5.04 -1.29 -9.68
N LEU A 68 4.49 -2.14 -8.82
CA LEU A 68 4.66 -2.11 -7.38
C LEU A 68 4.99 -3.51 -6.89
N THR A 69 6.17 -3.65 -6.29
CA THR A 69 6.59 -4.84 -5.53
C THR A 69 6.76 -4.48 -4.07
N ILE A 70 6.14 -5.23 -3.17
CA ILE A 70 6.28 -5.06 -1.72
C ILE A 70 6.81 -6.35 -1.12
N HIS A 71 7.92 -6.25 -0.40
CA HIS A 71 8.47 -7.33 0.42
C HIS A 71 8.10 -7.07 1.87
N ALA A 72 7.28 -7.93 2.44
CA ALA A 72 6.86 -7.89 3.82
C ALA A 72 7.27 -9.16 4.56
N VAL A 73 7.05 -9.18 5.86
CA VAL A 73 7.24 -10.36 6.71
C VAL A 73 5.95 -10.60 7.48
N ASP A 74 5.46 -11.83 7.49
CA ASP A 74 4.24 -12.16 8.21
C ASP A 74 4.43 -12.22 9.73
N LYS A 75 3.36 -12.51 10.47
CA LYS A 75 3.42 -12.60 11.94
C LYS A 75 4.32 -13.72 12.48
N TYR A 76 4.73 -14.67 11.64
CA TYR A 76 5.60 -15.79 11.97
C TYR A 76 7.06 -15.56 11.55
N GLY A 77 7.34 -14.48 10.82
CA GLY A 77 8.67 -14.22 10.30
C GLY A 77 8.87 -14.69 8.85
N ASP A 78 7.82 -15.22 8.21
CA ASP A 78 7.92 -15.75 6.85
C ASP A 78 7.80 -14.61 5.82
N PRO A 79 8.60 -14.62 4.74
CA PRO A 79 8.55 -13.58 3.72
C PRO A 79 7.21 -13.63 2.97
N VAL A 80 6.63 -12.46 2.72
CA VAL A 80 5.44 -12.30 1.89
C VAL A 80 5.73 -11.28 0.81
N LYS A 81 5.43 -11.62 -0.44
CA LYS A 81 5.62 -10.75 -1.60
C LYS A 81 4.28 -10.35 -2.20
N TYR A 82 4.10 -9.06 -2.39
CA TYR A 82 2.97 -8.49 -3.12
C TYR A 82 3.44 -7.91 -4.44
N THR A 83 2.76 -8.22 -5.55
CA THR A 83 3.11 -7.71 -6.88
C THR A 83 1.91 -7.20 -7.65
N TRP A 84 2.05 -5.99 -8.18
CA TRP A 84 1.07 -5.35 -9.05
C TRP A 84 1.79 -4.66 -10.22
N GLU A 85 1.15 -4.66 -11.38
CA GLU A 85 1.61 -3.97 -12.60
C GLU A 85 0.43 -3.20 -13.21
N THR A 86 0.72 -2.13 -13.94
CA THR A 86 -0.30 -1.31 -14.59
C THR A 86 -1.27 -2.17 -15.42
N GLY A 87 -2.57 -1.96 -15.21
CA GLY A 87 -3.64 -2.72 -15.86
C GLY A 87 -4.11 -3.95 -15.08
N MET A 88 -3.42 -4.34 -14.01
CA MET A 88 -3.92 -5.38 -13.10
C MET A 88 -5.07 -4.85 -12.23
N LYS A 89 -6.15 -5.65 -12.10
CA LYS A 89 -7.29 -5.32 -11.23
C LYS A 89 -6.99 -5.49 -9.74
N PHE A 90 -6.16 -6.46 -9.40
CA PHE A 90 -5.84 -6.83 -8.03
C PHE A 90 -4.35 -7.11 -7.88
N ILE A 91 -3.78 -6.75 -6.73
CA ILE A 91 -2.42 -7.15 -6.36
C ILE A 91 -2.35 -8.67 -6.14
N LYS A 92 -1.28 -9.31 -6.62
CA LYS A 92 -1.01 -10.73 -6.37
C LYS A 92 -0.23 -10.89 -5.08
N VAL A 93 -0.44 -12.01 -4.40
CA VAL A 93 0.28 -12.38 -3.17
C VAL A 93 1.02 -13.69 -3.42
N ALA A 94 2.29 -13.73 -3.04
CA ALA A 94 3.09 -14.95 -2.94
C ALA A 94 3.63 -15.07 -1.51
N LYS A 95 3.54 -16.27 -0.94
CA LYS A 95 4.07 -16.66 0.36
C LYS A 95 5.01 -17.83 0.17
#